data_AF-A0A9D5J2V5-F1
#
_entry.id   AF-A0A9D5J2V5-F1
#
_cell.length_a   1.000
_cell.length_b   1.000
_cell.length_c   1.000
_cell.angle_alpha   90.00
_cell.angle_beta   90.00
_cell.angle_gamma   90.00
#
_symmetry.space_group_name_H-M   'P 1'
#
loop_
_entity.id
_entity.type
_entity.pdbx_description
1 polymer ?
#
loop_
_entity_poly.entity_id
_entity_poly.type
_entity_poly.pdbx_seq_one_letter_code
_entity_poly.pdbx_strand_id
1 'polypeptide(L)'
;MKIKGTQILIAYGPLLVASFYATWLAGRVSLGYWPRASLDDPKGIVGFWMWTYDATALLLLAGLPVVGALAAMSLFRPLRDGSPEWKRRLVEASVGTVLILFAVGFLRWDPHHVVEWYFD
;
A
#
# COMPACT_ATOMS: atom_id res chain seq x y z
N MET A 1 -20.55 -10.37 1.30
CA MET A 1 -19.42 -10.72 2.20
C MET A 1 -18.93 -9.42 2.86
N LYS A 2 -18.96 -9.27 4.20
CA LYS A 2 -18.51 -8.03 4.88
C LYS A 2 -17.00 -8.10 5.15
N ILE A 3 -16.21 -7.24 4.50
CA ILE A 3 -14.76 -7.13 4.73
C ILE A 3 -14.52 -6.55 6.12
N LYS A 4 -13.66 -7.19 6.92
CA LYS A 4 -13.29 -6.73 8.27
C LYS A 4 -12.05 -5.84 8.22
N GLY A 5 -11.94 -4.89 9.16
CA GLY A 5 -10.78 -3.97 9.23
C GLY A 5 -9.42 -4.68 9.28
N THR A 6 -9.33 -5.81 10.00
CA THR A 6 -8.13 -6.66 10.02
C THR A 6 -7.78 -7.29 8.68
N GLN A 7 -8.76 -7.60 7.83
CA GLN A 7 -8.51 -8.12 6.48
C GLN A 7 -7.94 -7.03 5.55
N ILE A 8 -8.35 -5.78 5.76
CA ILE A 8 -7.79 -4.64 5.03
C ILE A 8 -6.32 -4.46 5.38
N LEU A 9 -5.94 -4.64 6.65
CA LEU A 9 -4.54 -4.58 7.08
C LEU A 9 -3.66 -5.63 6.38
N ILE A 10 -4.18 -6.85 6.18
CA ILE A 10 -3.48 -7.91 5.45
C ILE A 10 -3.25 -7.52 3.99
N ALA A 11 -4.25 -6.91 3.34
CA ALA A 11 -4.15 -6.50 1.95
C ALA A 11 -3.25 -5.28 1.74
N TYR A 12 -3.15 -4.39 2.73
CA TYR A 12 -2.51 -3.08 2.58
C TYR A 12 -1.04 -3.14 2.13
N GLY A 13 -0.21 -3.98 2.76
CA GLY A 13 1.20 -4.13 2.40
C GLY A 13 1.41 -4.51 0.92
N PRO A 14 0.84 -5.63 0.44
CA PRO A 14 0.89 -6.01 -0.97
C PRO A 14 0.30 -4.95 -1.90
N LEU A 15 -0.79 -4.28 -1.51
CA LEU A 15 -1.44 -3.26 -2.31
C LEU A 15 -0.55 -2.02 -2.48
N LEU A 16 0.19 -1.64 -1.43
CA LEU A 16 1.16 -0.56 -1.49
C LEU A 16 2.28 -0.87 -2.49
N VAL A 17 2.89 -2.07 -2.40
CA VAL A 17 3.92 -2.49 -3.38
C VAL A 17 3.35 -2.48 -4.79
N ALA A 18 2.18 -3.08 -4.99
CA ALA A 18 1.53 -3.13 -6.29
C ALA A 18 1.26 -1.71 -6.86
N SER A 19 0.91 -0.74 -6.02
CA SER A 19 0.64 0.63 -6.45
C SER A 19 1.87 1.36 -7.01
N PHE A 20 3.05 1.19 -6.38
CA PHE A 20 4.30 1.71 -6.91
C PHE A 20 4.63 1.13 -8.29
N TYR A 21 4.58 -0.19 -8.43
CA TYR A 21 4.87 -0.85 -9.70
C TYR A 21 3.80 -0.58 -10.77
N ALA A 22 2.53 -0.43 -10.38
CA ALA A 22 1.48 -0.02 -11.30
C ALA A 22 1.73 1.39 -11.85
N THR A 23 2.14 2.32 -10.99
CA THR A 23 2.51 3.70 -11.40
C THR A 23 3.73 3.69 -12.32
N TRP A 24 4.75 2.90 -12.01
CA TRP A 24 5.93 2.76 -12.85
C TRP A 24 5.62 2.14 -14.23
N LEU A 25 4.74 1.13 -14.27
CA LEU A 25 4.25 0.57 -15.52
C LEU A 25 3.39 1.57 -16.30
N ALA A 26 2.58 2.38 -15.62
CA ALA A 26 1.83 3.46 -16.26
C ALA A 26 2.75 4.50 -16.90
N GLY A 27 3.83 4.88 -16.20
CA GLY A 27 4.90 5.73 -16.74
C GLY A 27 5.53 5.10 -17.98
N ARG A 28 5.87 3.80 -17.92
CA ARG A 28 6.41 3.07 -19.08
C ARG A 28 5.49 3.11 -20.29
N VAL A 29 4.20 2.84 -20.08
CA VAL A 29 3.20 2.85 -21.17
C VAL A 29 3.08 4.24 -21.79
N SER A 30 3.16 5.29 -20.98
CA SER A 30 3.02 6.68 -21.44
C SER A 30 4.27 7.19 -22.16
N LEU A 31 5.46 6.81 -21.70
CA LEU A 31 6.75 7.24 -22.28
C LEU A 31 7.21 6.37 -23.46
N GLY A 32 6.77 5.11 -23.53
CA GLY A 32 7.24 4.13 -24.51
C GLY A 32 8.59 3.46 -24.17
N TYR A 33 9.22 3.86 -23.06
CA TYR A 33 10.45 3.27 -22.51
C TYR A 33 10.36 3.20 -20.98
N TRP A 34 11.34 2.56 -20.34
CA TRP A 34 11.36 2.43 -18.87
C TRP A 34 11.66 3.77 -18.20
N PRO A 35 10.80 4.24 -17.26
CA PRO A 35 11.02 5.49 -16.56
C PRO A 35 12.35 5.51 -15.80
N ARG A 36 13.03 6.66 -15.81
CA ARG A 36 14.32 6.86 -15.16
C ARG A 36 14.24 7.97 -14.12
N ALA A 37 14.75 7.68 -12.93
CA ALA A 37 14.99 8.70 -11.93
C ALA A 37 15.92 9.81 -12.48
N SER A 38 15.69 11.02 -12.02
CA SER A 38 16.32 12.30 -12.40
C SER A 38 16.07 12.78 -13.83
N LEU A 39 15.35 12.02 -14.65
CA LEU A 39 15.06 12.37 -16.05
C LEU A 39 13.56 12.52 -16.31
N ASP A 40 12.76 11.60 -15.80
CA ASP A 40 11.33 11.50 -16.09
C ASP A 40 10.50 11.82 -14.84
N ASP A 41 10.15 13.09 -14.61
CA ASP A 41 9.31 13.47 -13.46
C ASP A 41 7.90 12.84 -13.59
N PRO A 42 7.50 11.92 -12.68
CA PRO A 42 6.19 11.27 -12.74
C PRO A 42 5.02 12.27 -12.71
N LYS A 43 5.19 13.44 -12.09
CA LYS A 43 4.16 14.49 -12.00
C LYS A 43 3.90 15.15 -13.35
N GLY A 44 4.89 15.13 -14.25
CA GLY A 44 4.83 15.73 -15.58
C GLY A 44 4.32 14.80 -16.68
N ILE A 45 4.19 13.50 -16.41
CA ILE A 45 3.80 12.51 -17.42
C ILE A 45 2.28 12.56 -17.62
N VAL A 46 1.86 12.86 -18.85
CA VAL A 46 0.45 12.84 -19.24
C VAL A 46 0.11 11.48 -19.83
N GLY A 47 -0.74 10.71 -19.15
CA GLY A 47 -1.20 9.41 -19.62
C GLY A 47 -2.46 8.93 -18.93
N PHE A 48 -3.28 8.13 -19.62
CA PHE A 48 -4.56 7.64 -19.08
C PHE A 48 -4.42 6.89 -17.76
N TRP A 49 -3.29 6.20 -17.53
CA TRP A 49 -3.05 5.41 -16.31
C TRP A 49 -2.32 6.19 -15.21
N MET A 50 -1.93 7.44 -15.44
CA MET A 50 -1.13 8.21 -14.48
C MET A 50 -1.91 8.65 -13.23
N TRP A 51 -3.24 8.47 -13.18
CA TRP A 51 -4.02 8.60 -11.94
C TRP A 51 -3.54 7.63 -10.84
N THR A 52 -2.82 6.57 -11.21
CA THR A 52 -2.18 5.64 -10.26
C THR A 52 -1.13 6.32 -9.39
N TYR A 53 -0.53 7.42 -9.84
CA TYR A 53 0.36 8.27 -9.04
C TYR A 53 -0.35 8.81 -7.81
N ASP A 54 -1.48 9.52 -8.01
CA ASP A 54 -2.27 10.09 -6.91
C ASP A 54 -2.82 8.99 -5.98
N ALA A 55 -3.24 7.85 -6.54
CA ALA A 55 -3.69 6.71 -5.76
C ALA A 55 -2.57 6.13 -4.87
N THR A 56 -1.35 6.04 -5.39
CA THR A 56 -0.16 5.61 -4.64
C THR A 56 0.18 6.61 -3.54
N ALA A 57 0.10 7.92 -3.82
CA ALA A 57 0.32 8.98 -2.83
C ALA A 57 -0.71 8.89 -1.69
N LEU A 58 -1.98 8.68 -2.02
CA LEU A 58 -3.04 8.50 -1.03
C LEU A 58 -2.83 7.24 -0.19
N LEU A 59 -2.45 6.13 -0.81
CA LEU A 59 -2.12 4.91 -0.09
C LEU A 59 -0.97 5.14 0.90
N LEU A 60 0.09 5.82 0.47
CA LEU A 60 1.25 6.10 1.32
C LEU A 60 0.93 7.04 2.49
N LEU A 61 0.25 8.16 2.22
CA LEU A 61 0.04 9.23 3.20
C LEU A 61 -1.15 8.97 4.12
N ALA A 62 -2.27 8.51 3.57
CA ALA A 62 -3.51 8.32 4.31
C ALA A 62 -3.83 6.85 4.57
N GLY A 63 -3.27 5.92 3.79
CA GLY A 63 -3.60 4.51 3.90
C GLY A 63 -3.21 3.90 5.25
N LEU A 64 -1.98 4.10 5.71
CA LEU A 64 -1.53 3.53 6.99
C LEU A 64 -2.38 3.98 8.20
N PRO A 65 -2.64 5.28 8.44
CA PRO A 65 -3.47 5.69 9.58
C PRO A 65 -4.92 5.21 9.47
N VAL A 66 -5.50 5.22 8.26
CA VAL A 66 -6.88 4.74 8.05
C VAL A 66 -6.99 3.23 8.31
N VAL A 67 -6.08 2.44 7.74
CA VAL A 67 -6.08 0.98 7.91
C VAL A 67 -5.79 0.60 9.37
N GLY A 68 -4.88 1.32 10.03
CA GLY A 68 -4.61 1.15 11.46
C GLY A 68 -5.84 1.43 12.32
N ALA A 69 -6.56 2.53 12.07
CA ALA A 69 -7.80 2.86 12.78
C ALA A 69 -8.89 1.80 12.57
N LEU A 70 -9.09 1.34 11.32
CA LEU A 70 -10.06 0.28 11.01
C LEU A 70 -9.71 -1.05 11.69
N ALA A 71 -8.42 -1.42 11.72
CA ALA A 71 -7.95 -2.61 12.42
C ALA A 71 -8.22 -2.49 13.94
N ALA A 72 -7.87 -1.36 14.55
CA ALA A 72 -8.12 -1.10 15.97
C ALA A 72 -9.61 -1.14 16.34
N MET A 73 -10.47 -0.46 15.57
CA MET A 73 -11.92 -0.51 15.76
C MET A 73 -12.48 -1.93 15.62
N SER A 74 -11.91 -2.73 14.71
CA SER A 74 -12.31 -4.12 14.53
C SER A 74 -11.86 -5.01 15.70
N LEU A 75 -10.80 -4.68 16.42
CA LEU A 75 -10.38 -5.38 17.64
C LEU A 75 -11.19 -4.94 18.86
N PHE A 76 -11.61 -3.68 18.91
CA PHE A 76 -12.27 -3.09 20.07
C PHE A 76 -13.58 -3.80 20.46
N ARG A 77 -14.46 -4.10 19.51
CA ARG A 77 -15.76 -4.73 19.79
C ARG A 77 -15.63 -6.11 20.45
N PRO A 78 -14.91 -7.10 19.87
CA PRO A 78 -14.74 -8.40 20.51
C PRO A 78 -14.03 -8.36 21.86
N LEU A 79 -13.08 -7.43 22.05
CA LEU A 79 -12.39 -7.24 23.32
C LEU A 79 -13.36 -6.75 24.40
N ARG A 80 -14.19 -5.75 24.07
CA ARG A 80 -15.23 -5.22 24.96
C ARG A 80 -16.26 -6.27 25.33
N ASP A 81 -16.68 -7.08 24.36
CA ASP A 81 -17.74 -8.08 24.53
C ASP A 81 -17.24 -9.41 25.13
N GLY A 82 -15.94 -9.54 25.41
CA GLY A 82 -15.33 -10.79 25.92
C GLY A 82 -15.37 -11.96 24.93
N SER A 83 -15.62 -11.69 23.65
CA SER A 83 -15.81 -12.72 22.62
C SER A 83 -14.50 -13.38 22.21
N PRO A 84 -14.43 -14.72 22.04
CA PRO A 84 -13.20 -15.41 21.63
C PRO A 84 -12.68 -14.98 20.25
N GLU A 85 -13.48 -14.25 19.46
CA GLU A 85 -13.07 -13.70 18.18
C GLU A 85 -11.87 -12.74 18.25
N TRP A 86 -11.60 -12.12 19.41
CA TRP A 86 -10.48 -11.19 19.56
C TRP A 86 -9.14 -11.86 19.25
N LYS A 87 -8.98 -13.15 19.59
CA LYS A 87 -7.75 -13.92 19.32
C LYS A 87 -7.50 -14.05 17.81
N ARG A 88 -8.54 -14.41 17.05
CA ARG A 88 -8.47 -14.51 15.58
C ARG A 88 -8.10 -13.15 14.97
N ARG A 89 -8.77 -12.08 15.41
CA ARG A 89 -8.49 -10.73 14.90
C ARG A 89 -7.08 -10.25 15.25
N LEU A 90 -6.57 -10.63 16.42
CA LEU A 90 -5.20 -10.29 16.82
C LEU A 90 -4.17 -11.01 15.93
N VAL A 91 -4.40 -12.29 15.59
CA VAL A 91 -3.57 -13.01 14.61
C VAL A 91 -3.61 -12.34 13.24
N GLU A 92 -4.81 -12.01 12.74
CA GLU A 92 -4.96 -11.29 11.46
C GLU A 92 -4.22 -9.94 11.47
N ALA A 93 -4.29 -9.19 12.57
CA ALA A 93 -3.59 -7.92 12.74
C ALA A 93 -2.06 -8.10 12.76
N SER A 94 -1.56 -9.13 13.43
CA SER A 94 -0.13 -9.47 13.44
C SER A 94 0.36 -9.85 12.06
N VAL A 95 -0.38 -10.69 11.32
CA VAL A 95 -0.05 -11.06 9.94
C VAL A 95 -0.02 -9.82 9.04
N GLY A 96 -1.02 -8.94 9.15
CA GLY A 96 -1.06 -7.69 8.40
C GLY A 96 0.15 -6.79 8.71
N THR A 97 0.49 -6.64 9.98
CA THR A 97 1.70 -5.88 10.39
C THR A 97 2.97 -6.45 9.78
N VAL A 98 3.16 -7.77 9.83
CA VAL A 98 4.33 -8.43 9.23
C VAL A 98 4.40 -8.19 7.72
N LEU A 99 3.27 -8.28 7.01
CA LEU A 99 3.22 -8.02 5.56
C LEU A 99 3.53 -6.56 5.22
N ILE A 100 3.14 -5.61 6.06
CA ILE A 100 3.49 -4.20 5.91
C ILE A 100 4.99 -3.99 6.09
N LEU A 101 5.58 -4.57 7.14
CA LEU A 101 7.02 -4.49 7.37
C LEU A 101 7.80 -5.12 6.21
N PHE A 102 7.33 -6.26 5.70
CA PHE A 102 7.91 -6.89 4.53
C PHE A 102 7.80 -6.01 3.29
N ALA A 103 6.64 -5.39 3.04
CA ALA A 103 6.44 -4.45 1.94
C ALA A 103 7.40 -3.26 2.01
N VAL A 104 7.57 -2.66 3.19
CA VAL A 104 8.54 -1.56 3.40
C VAL A 104 9.97 -2.04 3.16
N GLY A 105 10.34 -3.23 3.66
CA GLY A 105 11.65 -3.83 3.41
C GLY A 105 11.91 -4.09 1.92
N PHE A 106 10.91 -4.61 1.21
CA PHE A 106 10.98 -4.86 -0.23
C PHE A 106 11.13 -3.56 -1.03
N LEU A 107 10.32 -2.55 -0.74
CA LEU A 107 10.40 -1.23 -1.37
C LEU A 107 11.71 -0.50 -1.08
N ARG A 108 12.40 -0.83 0.03
CA ARG A 108 13.73 -0.30 0.33
C ARG A 108 14.84 -1.00 -0.46
N TRP A 109 14.68 -2.30 -0.75
CA TRP A 109 15.64 -3.04 -1.58
C TRP A 109 15.52 -2.69 -3.07
N ASP A 110 14.30 -2.31 -3.50
CA ASP A 110 13.88 -1.90 -4.84
C ASP A 110 15.00 -1.83 -5.91
N PRO A 111 15.26 -2.96 -6.61
CA PRO A 111 16.37 -3.08 -7.54
C PRO A 111 16.18 -2.26 -8.83
N HIS A 112 14.97 -1.73 -9.05
CA HIS A 112 14.62 -0.99 -10.26
C HIS A 112 14.49 0.51 -10.03
N HIS A 113 14.82 1.01 -8.83
CA HIS A 113 14.72 2.43 -8.47
C HIS A 113 13.33 3.02 -8.74
N VAL A 114 12.28 2.21 -8.64
CA VAL A 114 10.87 2.58 -8.79
C VAL A 114 10.45 3.59 -7.74
N VAL A 115 10.81 3.35 -6.49
CA VAL A 115 10.51 4.25 -5.36
C VAL A 115 11.26 5.56 -5.51
N GLU A 116 12.54 5.49 -5.88
CA GLU A 116 13.35 6.67 -6.16
C GLU A 116 12.75 7.52 -7.27
N TRP A 117 12.43 6.90 -8.41
CA TRP A 117 11.74 7.56 -9.52
C TRP A 117 10.39 8.16 -9.13
N TYR A 118 9.62 7.48 -8.27
CA TYR A 118 8.31 7.97 -7.83
C TYR A 118 8.40 9.28 -7.02
N PHE A 119 9.48 9.47 -6.25
CA PHE A 119 9.67 10.63 -5.39
C PHE A 119 10.41 11.80 -6.05
N ASP A 120 10.99 11.57 -7.21
CA ASP A 120 11.55 12.60 -8.09
C ASP A 120 10.48 13.62 -8.51
#